data_AF-M1EH88-F1
#
_entry.id   AF-M1EH88-F1
#
_cell.length_a   1.000
_cell.length_b   1.000
_cell.length_c   1.000
_cell.angle_alpha   90.00
_cell.angle_beta   90.00
_cell.angle_gamma   90.00
#
_symmetry.space_group_name_H-M   'P 1'
#
loop_
_entity.id
_entity.type
_entity.pdbx_description
1 polymer ?
#
loop_
_entity_poly.entity_id
_entity_poly.type
_entity_poly.pdbx_seq_one_letter_code
_entity_poly.pdbx_strand_id
1 'polypeptide(L)'
;PCGHDFCRGCWESFLNLKIQEGEAHNIFCPAYDCFQLVPVDIIESVVSKEMDKRYLQFDIKAFVENNPAIKWCPTPGCERAVRLTKQGSNTSGSDTLSFPLLRAPAVDCGKGHLFCWECLGEAHEPCDCQTWKNWLQKITEMKPEELVGVSEAYEDAANCLWLLTNSKPCANCKSPIQKNEGCNHMQCAKCKYDFCWICLEEWKKHSSSTGGYYRCTRYEVIQHVEEQSKEMTVEAEKKHKRFQELDRFMHYYTRFKNHEHSYQLEQRLLKTAKEKMEQLSRALKETEGGCPDTTFIEDAVHVLLKTRRILKCSYPYGFFLEPKSTKKEIFELMQTDLEMVTEDLAQK
;
A
#
# COMPACT_ATOMS: atom_id res chain seq x y z
N PRO A 1 -30.74 -40.15 -6.57
CA PRO A 1 -31.86 -39.21 -6.88
C PRO A 1 -33.08 -39.55 -6.01
N CYS A 2 -33.84 -38.54 -5.56
CA CYS A 2 -34.97 -38.70 -4.63
C CYS A 2 -36.28 -39.20 -5.28
N GLY A 3 -36.34 -39.30 -6.62
CA GLY A 3 -37.48 -39.87 -7.34
C GLY A 3 -38.73 -38.99 -7.42
N HIS A 4 -38.64 -37.72 -7.01
CA HIS A 4 -39.74 -36.76 -7.10
C HIS A 4 -39.73 -36.02 -8.44
N ASP A 5 -40.86 -36.05 -9.15
CA ASP A 5 -41.03 -35.41 -10.45
C ASP A 5 -41.98 -34.21 -10.36
N PHE A 6 -41.59 -33.10 -11.00
CA PHE A 6 -42.39 -31.89 -11.10
C PHE A 6 -42.37 -31.35 -12.52
N CYS A 7 -43.37 -30.54 -12.86
CA CYS A 7 -43.45 -29.90 -14.16
C CYS A 7 -42.29 -28.93 -14.40
N ARG A 8 -41.83 -28.77 -15.65
CA ARG A 8 -40.71 -27.86 -15.97
C ARG A 8 -40.98 -26.41 -15.51
N GLY A 9 -42.18 -25.90 -15.72
CA GLY A 9 -42.53 -24.53 -15.29
C GLY A 9 -42.55 -24.35 -13.77
N CYS A 10 -42.86 -25.42 -13.04
CA CYS A 10 -42.84 -25.47 -11.58
C CYS A 10 -41.39 -25.39 -11.08
N TRP A 11 -40.50 -26.18 -11.68
CA TRP A 11 -39.06 -26.13 -11.42
C TRP A 11 -38.46 -24.77 -11.75
N GLU A 12 -38.80 -24.21 -12.92
CA GLU A 12 -38.28 -22.91 -13.35
C GLU A 12 -38.68 -21.80 -12.37
N SER A 13 -39.95 -21.77 -11.95
CA SER A 13 -40.44 -20.79 -10.98
C SER A 13 -39.80 -20.96 -9.60
N PHE A 14 -39.65 -22.20 -9.13
CA PHE A 14 -38.99 -22.50 -7.86
C PHE A 14 -37.51 -22.09 -7.86
N LEU A 15 -36.76 -22.49 -8.90
CA LEU A 15 -35.34 -22.17 -9.03
C LEU A 15 -35.12 -20.66 -9.20
N ASN A 16 -35.92 -19.99 -10.02
CA ASN A 16 -35.82 -18.53 -10.19
C ASN A 16 -36.08 -17.80 -8.88
N LEU A 17 -37.07 -18.22 -8.10
CA LEU A 17 -37.38 -17.64 -6.80
C LEU A 17 -36.24 -17.88 -5.80
N LYS A 18 -35.71 -19.11 -5.72
CA LYS A 18 -34.58 -19.43 -4.83
C LYS A 18 -33.29 -18.70 -5.18
N ILE A 19 -32.99 -18.56 -6.48
CA ILE A 19 -31.84 -17.79 -6.96
C ILE A 19 -32.03 -16.30 -6.67
N GLN A 20 -33.25 -15.76 -6.78
CA GLN A 20 -33.55 -14.36 -6.45
C GLN A 20 -33.48 -14.07 -4.94
N GLU A 21 -33.86 -15.02 -4.10
CA GLU A 21 -33.76 -14.94 -2.63
C GLU A 21 -32.29 -14.96 -2.13
N GLY A 22 -31.33 -15.33 -2.98
CA GLY A 22 -29.90 -15.36 -2.64
C GLY A 22 -29.43 -16.62 -1.90
N GLU A 23 -30.31 -17.60 -1.69
CA GLU A 23 -30.00 -18.90 -1.09
C GLU A 23 -29.52 -19.93 -2.13
N ALA A 24 -28.51 -19.59 -2.93
CA ALA A 24 -28.04 -20.49 -3.99
C ALA A 24 -27.24 -21.69 -3.48
N HIS A 25 -26.67 -21.61 -2.27
CA HIS A 25 -25.64 -22.56 -1.82
C HIS A 25 -26.20 -23.92 -1.36
N ASN A 26 -27.52 -24.07 -1.23
CA ASN A 26 -28.17 -25.32 -0.81
C ASN A 26 -29.61 -25.42 -1.36
N ILE A 27 -29.78 -25.46 -2.68
CA ILE A 27 -31.10 -25.67 -3.27
C ILE A 27 -31.49 -27.15 -3.10
N PHE A 28 -32.46 -27.41 -2.24
CA PHE A 28 -33.01 -28.74 -2.00
C PHE A 28 -34.22 -29.02 -2.90
N CYS A 29 -34.55 -30.30 -3.06
CA CYS A 29 -35.75 -30.76 -3.73
C CYS A 29 -37.01 -30.10 -3.13
N PRO A 30 -37.95 -29.60 -3.95
CA PRO A 30 -39.16 -28.92 -3.46
C PRO A 30 -40.20 -29.86 -2.82
N ALA A 31 -39.95 -31.17 -2.78
CA ALA A 31 -40.83 -32.14 -2.13
C ALA A 31 -40.80 -31.96 -0.59
N TYR A 32 -41.95 -32.22 0.05
CA TYR A 32 -42.06 -32.21 1.50
C TYR A 32 -41.08 -33.20 2.14
N ASP A 33 -40.34 -32.75 3.16
CA ASP A 33 -39.37 -33.54 3.92
C ASP A 33 -38.25 -34.20 3.09
N CYS A 34 -37.84 -33.54 1.98
CA CYS A 34 -36.76 -34.00 1.13
C CYS A 34 -35.53 -33.08 1.22
N PHE A 35 -34.41 -33.61 1.71
CA PHE A 35 -33.14 -32.87 1.87
C PHE A 35 -32.13 -33.18 0.76
N GLN A 36 -32.59 -33.73 -0.37
CA GLN A 36 -31.72 -34.03 -1.50
C GLN A 36 -31.36 -32.73 -2.24
N LEU A 37 -30.06 -32.45 -2.37
CA LEU A 37 -29.55 -31.32 -3.15
C LEU A 37 -29.88 -31.49 -4.64
N VAL A 38 -30.29 -30.39 -5.26
CA VAL A 38 -30.52 -30.31 -6.71
C VAL A 38 -29.16 -30.21 -7.41
N PRO A 39 -28.81 -31.15 -8.30
CA PRO A 39 -27.59 -31.10 -9.09
C PRO A 39 -27.52 -29.85 -10.00
N VAL A 40 -26.31 -29.31 -10.19
CA VAL A 40 -26.06 -28.08 -10.98
C VAL A 40 -26.50 -28.24 -12.44
N ASP A 41 -26.33 -29.42 -13.02
CA ASP A 41 -26.77 -29.76 -14.38
C ASP A 41 -28.29 -29.60 -14.58
N ILE A 42 -29.09 -29.89 -13.55
CA ILE A 42 -30.53 -29.68 -13.60
C ILE A 42 -30.83 -28.18 -13.58
N ILE A 43 -30.13 -27.41 -12.75
CA ILE A 43 -30.31 -25.95 -12.64
C ILE A 43 -29.99 -25.30 -13.99
N GLU A 44 -28.81 -25.57 -14.56
CA GLU A 44 -28.37 -25.06 -15.87
C GLU A 44 -29.36 -25.37 -17.01
N SER A 45 -30.03 -26.54 -16.96
CA SER A 45 -30.96 -26.97 -18.01
C SER A 45 -32.37 -26.33 -17.92
N VAL A 46 -32.77 -25.92 -16.72
CA VAL A 46 -34.13 -25.44 -16.43
C VAL A 46 -34.21 -23.92 -16.44
N VAL A 47 -33.22 -23.22 -15.88
CA VAL A 47 -33.27 -21.76 -15.75
C VAL A 47 -32.74 -21.04 -16.99
N SER A 48 -33.02 -19.73 -17.09
CA SER A 48 -32.44 -18.90 -18.14
C SER A 48 -30.93 -18.70 -17.94
N LYS A 49 -30.19 -18.40 -19.01
CA LYS A 49 -28.75 -18.10 -18.95
C LYS A 49 -28.39 -16.95 -17.99
N GLU A 50 -29.32 -16.04 -17.74
CA GLU A 50 -29.11 -14.93 -16.81
C GLU A 50 -29.22 -15.39 -15.36
N MET A 51 -30.17 -16.26 -15.05
CA MET A 51 -30.35 -16.81 -13.70
C MET A 51 -29.26 -17.84 -13.37
N ASP A 52 -28.84 -18.63 -14.36
CA ASP A 52 -27.71 -19.55 -14.25
C ASP A 52 -26.42 -18.82 -13.83
N LYS A 53 -26.10 -17.71 -14.50
CA LYS A 53 -24.97 -16.85 -14.11
C LYS A 53 -25.09 -16.33 -12.68
N ARG A 54 -26.28 -15.94 -12.24
CA ARG A 54 -26.50 -15.49 -10.85
C ARG A 54 -26.31 -16.64 -9.86
N TYR A 55 -26.82 -17.82 -10.18
CA TYR A 55 -26.62 -19.02 -9.37
C TYR A 55 -25.13 -19.32 -9.18
N LEU A 56 -24.37 -19.39 -10.28
CA LEU A 56 -22.92 -19.60 -10.27
C LEU A 56 -22.19 -18.51 -9.45
N GLN A 57 -22.59 -17.24 -9.59
CA GLN A 57 -22.01 -16.15 -8.80
C GLN A 57 -22.23 -16.33 -7.30
N PHE A 58 -23.45 -16.70 -6.88
CA PHE A 58 -23.74 -16.95 -5.48
C PHE A 58 -23.04 -18.21 -4.95
N ASP A 59 -22.93 -19.25 -5.77
CA ASP A 59 -22.22 -20.47 -5.40
C ASP A 59 -20.72 -20.22 -5.19
N ILE A 60 -20.07 -19.52 -6.14
CA ILE A 60 -18.66 -19.13 -5.99
C ILE A 60 -18.49 -18.20 -4.78
N LYS A 61 -19.42 -17.24 -4.58
CA LYS A 61 -19.39 -16.33 -3.42
C LYS A 61 -19.33 -17.07 -2.11
N ALA A 62 -20.25 -18.01 -1.91
CA ALA A 62 -20.32 -18.75 -0.67
C ALA A 62 -19.19 -19.79 -0.54
N PHE A 63 -18.67 -20.36 -1.64
CA PHE A 63 -17.45 -21.17 -1.61
C PHE A 63 -16.25 -20.38 -1.09
N VAL A 64 -16.08 -19.14 -1.54
CA VAL A 64 -14.99 -18.26 -1.09
C VAL A 64 -15.20 -17.82 0.36
N GLU A 65 -16.42 -17.43 0.74
CA GLU A 65 -16.73 -17.01 2.12
C GLU A 65 -16.54 -18.14 3.14
N ASN A 66 -16.76 -19.39 2.73
CA ASN A 66 -16.54 -20.58 3.57
C ASN A 66 -15.08 -21.04 3.61
N ASN A 67 -14.19 -20.49 2.79
CA ASN A 67 -12.81 -20.94 2.70
C ASN A 67 -11.82 -19.90 3.26
N PRO A 68 -11.20 -20.13 4.43
CA PRO A 68 -10.30 -19.13 5.04
C PRO A 68 -9.00 -18.89 4.25
N ALA A 69 -8.66 -19.77 3.31
CA ALA A 69 -7.50 -19.63 2.44
C ALA A 69 -7.80 -18.84 1.14
N ILE A 70 -9.04 -18.43 0.92
CA ILE A 70 -9.46 -17.69 -0.28
C ILE A 70 -10.22 -16.44 0.16
N LYS A 71 -9.87 -15.28 -0.40
CA LYS A 71 -10.56 -14.02 -0.10
C LYS A 71 -10.86 -13.24 -1.36
N TRP A 72 -12.01 -12.56 -1.39
CA TRP A 72 -12.38 -11.67 -2.47
C TRP A 72 -11.48 -10.44 -2.53
N CYS A 73 -11.22 -9.96 -3.75
CA CYS A 73 -10.61 -8.65 -3.94
C CYS A 73 -11.57 -7.56 -3.42
N PRO A 74 -11.12 -6.65 -2.54
CA PRO A 74 -11.98 -5.62 -1.94
C PRO A 74 -12.33 -4.49 -2.92
N THR A 75 -11.68 -4.42 -4.10
CA THR A 75 -11.91 -3.36 -5.07
C THR A 75 -13.31 -3.47 -5.70
N PRO A 76 -14.13 -2.39 -5.66
CA PRO A 76 -15.45 -2.39 -6.28
C PRO A 76 -15.40 -2.78 -7.76
N GLY A 77 -16.27 -3.71 -8.18
CA GLY A 77 -16.33 -4.22 -9.55
C GLY A 77 -15.23 -5.24 -9.91
N CYS A 78 -14.39 -5.65 -8.94
CA CYS A 78 -13.42 -6.73 -9.15
C CYS A 78 -13.98 -8.08 -8.68
N GLU A 79 -14.34 -8.95 -9.62
CA GLU A 79 -14.87 -10.30 -9.33
C GLU A 79 -13.77 -11.36 -9.16
N ARG A 80 -12.57 -10.97 -8.71
CA ARG A 80 -11.45 -11.91 -8.52
C ARG A 80 -11.31 -12.30 -7.05
N ALA A 81 -11.05 -13.57 -6.82
CA ALA A 81 -10.66 -14.09 -5.51
C ALA A 81 -9.18 -14.49 -5.52
N VAL A 82 -8.50 -14.25 -4.40
CA VAL A 82 -7.09 -14.60 -4.21
C VAL A 82 -7.01 -15.76 -3.25
N ARG A 83 -6.19 -16.77 -3.58
CA ARG A 83 -5.88 -17.89 -2.68
C ARG A 83 -4.50 -17.71 -2.08
N LEU A 84 -4.40 -17.68 -0.76
CA LEU A 84 -3.14 -17.66 -0.04
C LEU A 84 -2.91 -19.01 0.64
N THR A 85 -2.03 -19.83 0.07
CA THR A 85 -1.57 -21.05 0.73
C THR A 85 -0.56 -20.69 1.82
N LYS A 86 -0.98 -20.75 3.08
CA LYS A 86 -0.03 -20.74 4.20
C LYS A 86 0.88 -21.96 4.01
N GLN A 87 2.17 -21.74 3.77
CA GLN A 87 3.14 -22.83 3.84
C GLN A 87 3.16 -23.33 5.29
N GLY A 88 2.36 -24.36 5.57
CA GLY A 88 2.49 -25.12 6.80
C GLY A 88 3.74 -25.97 6.69
N SER A 89 4.77 -25.66 7.48
CA SER A 89 5.63 -26.57 8.26
C SER A 89 6.08 -27.93 7.68
N ASN A 90 5.95 -28.22 6.39
CA ASN A 90 6.27 -29.51 5.79
C ASN A 90 7.12 -29.30 4.53
N THR A 91 8.33 -28.80 4.70
CA THR A 91 9.43 -29.11 3.77
C THR A 91 10.44 -29.96 4.52
N SER A 92 10.32 -31.28 4.36
CA SER A 92 11.47 -32.18 4.45
C SER A 92 12.46 -31.75 3.36
N GLY A 93 13.34 -30.82 3.69
CA GLY A 93 14.29 -30.23 2.77
C GLY A 93 15.02 -29.09 3.47
N SER A 94 16.30 -29.33 3.75
CA SER A 94 17.23 -28.44 4.42
C SER A 94 17.34 -27.07 3.72
N ASP A 95 16.61 -26.07 4.19
CA ASP A 95 16.98 -24.65 4.03
C ASP A 95 16.84 -23.94 5.38
N THR A 96 18.00 -23.63 5.94
CA THR A 96 18.20 -22.85 7.16
C THR A 96 17.73 -21.40 6.96
N LEU A 97 16.83 -20.95 7.86
CA LEU A 97 16.23 -19.61 8.02
C LEU A 97 14.75 -19.50 7.60
N SER A 98 13.87 -20.21 8.31
CA SER A 98 12.42 -19.94 8.26
C SER A 98 12.10 -18.65 9.03
N PHE A 99 12.11 -17.51 8.34
CA PHE A 99 11.58 -16.27 8.91
C PHE A 99 10.06 -16.42 9.12
N PRO A 100 9.49 -15.95 10.25
CA PRO A 100 8.05 -15.95 10.44
C PRO A 100 7.39 -15.18 9.29
N LEU A 101 6.36 -15.77 8.66
CA LEU A 101 5.56 -15.07 7.66
C LEU A 101 5.03 -13.76 8.25
N LEU A 102 5.00 -12.71 7.41
CA LEU A 102 4.41 -11.43 7.80
C LEU A 102 3.01 -11.65 8.36
N ARG A 103 2.70 -11.03 9.51
CA ARG A 103 1.39 -11.14 10.13
C ARG A 103 0.26 -10.60 9.25
N ALA A 104 0.58 -9.69 8.33
CA ALA A 104 -0.36 -9.04 7.44
C ALA A 104 0.24 -8.90 6.02
N PRO A 105 0.28 -9.98 5.23
CA PRO A 105 0.91 -9.97 3.91
C PRO A 105 0.06 -9.18 2.91
N ALA A 106 0.72 -8.49 1.97
CA ALA A 106 0.03 -7.89 0.83
C ALA A 106 -0.14 -8.90 -0.30
N VAL A 107 -1.31 -8.87 -0.93
CA VAL A 107 -1.64 -9.73 -2.06
C VAL A 107 -2.14 -8.91 -3.25
N ASP A 108 -1.86 -9.38 -4.46
CA ASP A 108 -2.40 -8.84 -5.71
C ASP A 108 -3.45 -9.80 -6.28
N CYS A 109 -4.60 -9.28 -6.72
CA CYS A 109 -5.61 -10.05 -7.42
C CYS A 109 -5.26 -10.39 -8.89
N GLY A 110 -4.09 -9.96 -9.37
CA GLY A 110 -3.62 -10.13 -10.74
C GLY A 110 -4.22 -9.11 -11.72
N LYS A 111 -4.86 -8.05 -11.21
CA LYS A 111 -5.21 -6.82 -11.96
C LYS A 111 -4.42 -5.60 -11.45
N GLY A 112 -3.44 -5.80 -10.56
CA GLY A 112 -2.71 -4.72 -9.89
C GLY A 112 -3.44 -4.14 -8.68
N HIS A 113 -4.51 -4.79 -8.20
CA HIS A 113 -5.18 -4.39 -6.97
C HIS A 113 -4.48 -5.04 -5.78
N LEU A 114 -3.67 -4.24 -5.09
CA LEU A 114 -2.90 -4.65 -3.93
C LEU A 114 -3.62 -4.32 -2.62
N PHE A 115 -3.83 -5.33 -1.78
CA PHE A 115 -4.52 -5.17 -0.49
C PHE A 115 -3.92 -6.07 0.59
N CYS A 116 -4.19 -5.75 1.85
CA CYS A 116 -3.79 -6.56 2.98
C CYS A 116 -4.67 -7.80 3.09
N TRP A 117 -4.06 -8.99 3.16
CA TRP A 117 -4.80 -10.25 3.30
C TRP A 117 -5.66 -10.30 4.56
N GLU A 118 -5.19 -9.75 5.68
CA GLU A 118 -5.87 -9.88 6.97
C GLU A 118 -7.02 -8.87 7.13
N CYS A 119 -6.75 -7.58 6.92
CA CYS A 119 -7.77 -6.53 7.14
C CYS A 119 -8.58 -6.17 5.89
N LEU A 120 -8.22 -6.69 4.70
CA LEU A 120 -8.82 -6.35 3.40
C LEU A 120 -8.76 -4.86 3.04
N GLY A 121 -7.95 -4.08 3.77
CA GLY A 121 -7.67 -2.68 3.50
C GLY A 121 -6.44 -2.50 2.62
N GLU A 122 -5.92 -1.28 2.62
CA GLU A 122 -4.69 -0.95 1.91
C GLU A 122 -3.52 -1.86 2.33
N ALA A 123 -2.71 -2.29 1.36
CA ALA A 123 -1.48 -3.03 1.63
C ALA A 123 -0.49 -2.19 2.46
N HIS A 124 -0.20 -2.65 3.67
CA HIS A 124 0.52 -1.85 4.67
C HIS A 124 1.80 -2.52 5.21
N GLU A 125 2.43 -3.41 4.45
CA GLU A 125 3.74 -3.97 4.80
C GLU A 125 4.81 -2.86 4.89
N PRO A 126 5.67 -2.83 5.92
CA PRO A 126 5.94 -3.87 6.91
C PRO A 126 5.06 -3.84 8.18
N CYS A 127 4.14 -2.88 8.32
CA CYS A 127 3.25 -2.81 9.49
C CYS A 127 2.31 -4.01 9.56
N ASP A 128 2.06 -4.49 10.78
CA ASP A 128 0.87 -5.29 11.04
C ASP A 128 -0.40 -4.42 11.05
N CYS A 129 -1.57 -5.07 10.99
CA CYS A 129 -2.85 -4.36 10.94
C CYS A 129 -3.07 -3.45 12.16
N GLN A 130 -2.55 -3.83 13.33
CA GLN A 130 -2.72 -3.05 14.55
C GLN A 130 -1.89 -1.77 14.51
N THR A 131 -0.62 -1.87 14.14
CA THR A 131 0.29 -0.73 13.98
C THR A 131 -0.24 0.23 12.92
N TRP A 132 -0.75 -0.30 11.80
CA TRP A 132 -1.38 0.49 10.75
C TRP A 132 -2.61 1.25 11.26
N LYS A 133 -3.50 0.56 11.98
CA LYS A 133 -4.69 1.19 12.58
C LYS A 133 -4.31 2.29 13.58
N ASN A 134 -3.33 2.04 14.44
CA ASN A 134 -2.85 3.02 15.42
C ASN A 134 -2.27 4.26 14.73
N TRP A 135 -1.54 4.08 13.63
CA TRP A 135 -1.00 5.19 12.83
C TRP A 135 -2.12 6.06 12.25
N LEU A 136 -3.11 5.43 11.61
CA LEU A 136 -4.26 6.15 11.04
C LEU A 136 -5.05 6.90 12.12
N GLN A 137 -5.26 6.28 13.28
CA GLN A 137 -5.88 6.95 14.42
C GLN A 137 -5.08 8.17 14.87
N LYS A 138 -3.75 8.05 14.98
CA LYS A 138 -2.86 9.14 15.37
C LYS A 138 -2.86 10.30 14.36
N ILE A 139 -3.00 10.00 13.06
CA ILE A 139 -3.20 11.03 12.03
C ILE A 139 -4.50 11.78 12.30
N THR A 140 -5.61 11.07 12.54
CA THR A 140 -6.91 11.70 12.82
C THR A 140 -6.88 12.55 14.09
N GLU A 141 -6.27 12.06 15.17
CA GLU A 141 -6.11 12.80 16.42
C GLU A 141 -5.27 14.08 16.28
N MET A 142 -4.33 14.09 15.33
CA MET A 142 -3.44 15.23 15.06
C MET A 142 -3.97 16.16 13.97
N LYS A 143 -5.05 15.80 13.27
CA LYS A 143 -5.67 16.67 12.25
C LYS A 143 -6.35 17.86 12.94
N PRO A 144 -5.96 19.10 12.64
CA PRO A 144 -6.37 20.30 13.37
C PRO A 144 -7.74 20.85 12.94
N GLU A 145 -8.62 20.02 12.41
CA GLU A 145 -9.92 20.45 11.88
C GLU A 145 -10.85 21.00 12.98
N GLU A 146 -10.52 20.84 14.27
CA GLU A 146 -11.28 21.36 15.42
C GLU A 146 -10.42 22.04 16.51
N LEU A 147 -9.36 22.78 16.18
CA LEU A 147 -8.59 23.56 17.16
C LEU A 147 -8.51 25.05 16.81
N VAL A 148 -9.66 25.72 16.87
CA VAL A 148 -9.69 27.17 17.05
C VAL A 148 -9.13 27.48 18.44
N GLY A 149 -7.93 28.05 18.50
CA GLY A 149 -7.34 28.60 19.74
C GLY A 149 -6.12 27.89 20.33
N VAL A 150 -5.49 26.94 19.63
CA VAL A 150 -4.17 26.42 20.04
C VAL A 150 -3.08 27.14 19.26
N SER A 151 -2.36 28.04 19.95
CA SER A 151 -1.01 28.58 19.66
C SER A 151 -0.61 28.67 18.17
N GLU A 152 -0.20 29.86 17.68
CA GLU A 152 0.36 30.10 16.31
C GLU A 152 1.20 28.93 15.75
N ALA A 153 2.03 28.27 16.57
CA ALA A 153 2.77 27.05 16.19
C ALA A 153 1.96 25.86 15.62
N TYR A 154 0.68 25.68 15.99
CA TYR A 154 -0.18 24.59 15.52
C TYR A 154 -0.93 24.95 14.23
N GLU A 155 -1.36 26.21 14.10
CA GLU A 155 -1.88 26.75 12.83
C GLU A 155 -0.78 26.81 11.76
N ASP A 156 0.46 27.13 12.15
CA ASP A 156 1.64 26.99 11.29
C ASP A 156 1.91 25.53 10.94
N ALA A 157 1.79 24.57 11.87
CA ALA A 157 1.98 23.14 11.54
C ALA A 157 0.95 22.60 10.54
N ALA A 158 -0.31 23.05 10.64
CA ALA A 158 -1.41 22.70 9.74
C ALA A 158 -1.24 23.32 8.34
N ASN A 159 -0.93 24.62 8.28
CA ASN A 159 -0.66 25.34 7.04
C ASN A 159 0.66 24.87 6.42
N CYS A 160 1.69 24.57 7.22
CA CYS A 160 2.90 23.87 6.79
C CYS A 160 2.60 22.47 6.28
N LEU A 161 1.63 21.73 6.83
CA LEU A 161 1.29 20.39 6.35
C LEU A 161 0.88 20.38 4.87
N TRP A 162 0.13 21.41 4.46
CA TRP A 162 -0.36 21.61 3.09
C TRP A 162 0.67 22.34 2.19
N LEU A 163 1.41 23.32 2.73
CA LEU A 163 2.51 24.01 2.01
C LEU A 163 3.72 23.07 1.77
N LEU A 164 4.20 22.34 2.79
CA LEU A 164 5.34 21.41 2.71
C LEU A 164 5.13 20.25 1.74
N THR A 165 3.89 19.91 1.38
CA THR A 165 3.61 18.80 0.47
C THR A 165 3.60 19.23 -0.99
N ASN A 166 3.25 20.48 -1.30
CA ASN A 166 3.03 20.92 -2.68
C ASN A 166 4.05 21.96 -3.16
N SER A 167 4.60 22.81 -2.29
CA SER A 167 5.54 23.85 -2.70
C SER A 167 6.53 24.19 -1.59
N LYS A 168 7.83 24.11 -1.89
CA LYS A 168 8.91 24.49 -0.96
C LYS A 168 9.81 25.56 -1.59
N PRO A 169 10.38 26.47 -0.80
CA PRO A 169 11.39 27.40 -1.30
C PRO A 169 12.70 26.66 -1.61
N CYS A 170 13.39 27.06 -2.67
CA CYS A 170 14.73 26.58 -2.98
C CYS A 170 15.68 26.84 -1.80
N ALA A 171 16.44 25.83 -1.39
CA ALA A 171 17.41 25.95 -0.30
C ALA A 171 18.39 27.12 -0.48
N ASN A 172 18.83 27.37 -1.72
CA ASN A 172 19.78 28.43 -2.08
C ASN A 172 19.11 29.78 -2.38
N CYS A 173 18.27 29.86 -3.43
CA CYS A 173 17.74 31.15 -3.91
C CYS A 173 16.33 31.51 -3.45
N LYS A 174 15.73 30.66 -2.60
CA LYS A 174 14.37 30.80 -2.03
C LYS A 174 13.21 30.90 -3.03
N SER A 175 13.46 30.69 -4.33
CA SER A 175 12.38 30.62 -5.33
C SER A 175 11.40 29.48 -4.99
N PRO A 176 10.08 29.66 -5.17
CA PRO A 176 9.12 28.59 -4.94
C PRO A 176 9.34 27.43 -5.93
N ILE A 177 9.33 26.20 -5.43
CA ILE A 177 9.51 24.96 -6.20
C ILE A 177 8.36 24.02 -5.85
N GLN A 178 7.65 23.54 -6.87
CA GLN A 178 6.64 22.50 -6.75
C GLN A 178 7.23 21.14 -7.10
N LYS A 179 6.86 20.11 -6.34
CA LYS A 179 7.24 18.72 -6.64
C LYS A 179 6.34 18.18 -7.75
N ASN A 180 6.93 17.93 -8.91
CA ASN A 180 6.26 17.44 -10.13
C ASN A 180 6.66 16.01 -10.50
N GLU A 181 7.70 15.46 -9.87
CA GLU A 181 8.21 14.11 -10.05
C GLU A 181 8.32 13.38 -8.70
N GLY A 182 8.40 12.05 -8.72
CA GLY A 182 8.43 11.26 -7.49
C GLY A 182 9.77 11.32 -6.74
N CYS A 183 10.87 11.51 -7.47
CA CYS A 183 12.22 11.56 -6.90
C CYS A 183 12.37 12.69 -5.86
N ASN A 184 13.08 12.40 -4.77
CA ASN A 184 13.41 13.40 -3.74
C ASN A 184 14.63 14.26 -4.11
N HIS A 185 15.38 13.89 -5.14
CA HIS A 185 16.41 14.72 -5.75
C HIS A 185 15.75 15.81 -6.59
N MET A 186 15.92 17.07 -6.20
CA MET A 186 15.35 18.20 -6.93
C MET A 186 16.42 19.18 -7.36
N GLN A 187 16.31 19.67 -8.60
CA GLN A 187 17.14 20.74 -9.12
C GLN A 187 16.33 22.02 -9.28
N CYS A 188 16.81 23.12 -8.70
CA CYS A 188 16.17 24.42 -8.85
C CYS A 188 16.23 24.90 -10.31
N ALA A 189 15.09 25.19 -10.93
CA ALA A 189 15.05 25.71 -12.30
C ALA A 189 15.80 27.05 -12.47
N LYS A 190 15.78 27.91 -11.43
CA LYS A 190 16.38 29.26 -11.43
C LYS A 190 17.89 29.26 -11.19
N CYS A 191 18.37 28.59 -10.13
CA CYS A 191 19.79 28.63 -9.74
C CYS A 191 20.54 27.31 -9.95
N LYS A 192 19.88 26.28 -10.50
CA LYS A 192 20.44 24.94 -10.78
C LYS A 192 21.04 24.23 -9.57
N TYR A 193 20.66 24.65 -8.35
CA TYR A 193 21.07 24.01 -7.11
C TYR A 193 20.32 22.69 -6.91
N ASP A 194 21.07 21.61 -6.68
CA ASP A 194 20.56 20.27 -6.39
C ASP A 194 20.40 20.06 -4.88
N PHE A 195 19.20 19.67 -4.44
CA PHE A 195 18.86 19.54 -3.03
C PHE A 195 17.85 18.41 -2.78
N CYS A 196 17.78 17.96 -1.53
CA CYS A 196 16.79 16.97 -1.09
C CYS A 196 15.46 17.65 -0.74
N TRP A 197 14.35 17.14 -1.28
CA TRP A 197 13.00 17.67 -1.01
C TRP A 197 12.57 17.55 0.46
N ILE A 198 13.05 16.52 1.16
CA ILE A 198 12.66 16.22 2.55
C ILE A 198 13.31 17.23 3.50
N CYS A 199 14.64 17.29 3.52
CA CYS A 199 15.40 18.09 4.49
C CYS A 199 15.88 19.44 3.98
N LEU A 200 15.73 19.74 2.68
CA LEU A 200 16.20 20.99 2.04
C LEU A 200 17.72 21.21 2.09
N GLU A 201 18.50 20.17 2.41
CA GLU A 201 19.96 20.20 2.35
C GLU A 201 20.50 19.86 0.95
N GLU A 202 21.78 20.18 0.73
CA GLU A 202 22.49 19.87 -0.52
C GLU A 202 22.42 18.37 -0.85
N TRP A 203 22.13 18.04 -2.12
CA TRP A 203 22.02 16.64 -2.54
C TRP A 203 23.33 15.86 -2.37
N LYS A 204 24.49 16.51 -2.58
CA LYS A 204 25.81 15.88 -2.41
C LYS A 204 26.06 15.35 -0.99
N LYS A 205 25.41 15.95 0.02
CA LYS A 205 25.47 15.49 1.42
C LYS A 205 24.67 14.20 1.66
N HIS A 206 23.92 13.71 0.68
CA HIS A 206 23.18 12.45 0.74
C HIS A 206 23.99 11.25 0.19
N SER A 207 25.27 11.46 -0.13
CA SER A 207 26.22 10.38 -0.45
C SER A 207 26.64 9.57 0.79
N SER A 208 27.10 8.34 0.58
CA SER A 208 27.55 7.44 1.66
C SER A 208 28.67 8.05 2.54
N SER A 209 29.46 8.98 2.01
CA SER A 209 30.59 9.63 2.70
C SER A 209 30.22 10.68 3.76
N THR A 210 29.03 11.26 3.73
CA THR A 210 28.61 12.37 4.62
C THR A 210 27.61 11.93 5.70
N GLY A 211 27.44 10.62 5.90
CA GLY A 211 26.32 10.06 6.65
C GLY A 211 25.01 10.08 5.87
N GLY A 212 25.08 10.32 4.56
CA GLY A 212 24.04 10.16 3.55
C GLY A 212 22.58 10.43 3.96
N TYR A 213 21.72 9.59 3.42
CA TYR A 213 20.29 9.57 3.73
C TYR A 213 20.00 9.20 5.20
N TYR A 214 20.97 8.64 5.92
CA TYR A 214 20.87 8.25 7.34
C TYR A 214 20.61 9.44 8.27
N ARG A 215 21.19 10.60 7.97
CA ARG A 215 20.90 11.86 8.70
C ARG A 215 19.55 12.47 8.32
N CYS A 216 18.99 12.09 7.18
CA CYS A 216 17.70 12.57 6.70
C CYS A 216 16.54 11.74 7.27
N THR A 217 16.73 10.45 7.56
CA THR A 217 15.65 9.52 7.95
C THR A 217 15.53 9.34 9.46
N ARG A 218 16.62 9.41 10.21
CA ARG A 218 16.66 9.07 11.64
C ARG A 218 16.34 10.27 12.55
N TYR A 219 15.22 10.20 13.27
CA TYR A 219 14.76 11.26 14.17
C TYR A 219 15.74 11.57 15.30
N GLU A 220 16.29 10.53 15.94
CA GLU A 220 17.18 10.66 17.11
C GLU A 220 18.46 11.46 16.77
N VAL A 221 18.96 11.34 15.54
CA VAL A 221 20.15 12.07 15.07
C VAL A 221 19.84 13.56 14.87
N ILE A 222 18.63 13.88 14.40
CA ILE A 222 18.18 15.27 14.23
C ILE A 222 18.01 15.92 15.61
N GLN A 223 17.35 15.23 16.52
CA GLN A 223 17.11 15.72 17.89
C GLN A 223 18.41 15.97 18.66
N HIS A 224 19.41 15.07 18.58
CA HIS A 224 20.69 15.25 19.26
C HIS A 224 21.48 16.48 18.78
N VAL A 225 21.33 16.89 17.51
CA VAL A 225 21.96 18.11 16.98
C VAL A 225 21.24 19.36 17.49
N GLU A 226 19.91 19.31 17.63
CA GLU A 226 19.10 20.44 18.10
C GLU A 226 19.20 20.66 19.63
N GLU A 227 19.30 19.59 20.41
CA GLU A 227 19.35 19.63 21.88
C GLU A 227 20.66 20.18 22.45
N GLN A 228 21.77 20.11 21.71
CA GLN A 228 23.05 20.71 22.13
C GLN A 228 23.01 22.25 22.26
N SER A 229 21.88 22.90 21.92
CA SER A 229 21.74 24.35 21.84
C SER A 229 20.91 25.01 22.96
N LYS A 230 20.31 24.28 23.91
CA LYS A 230 19.34 24.87 24.87
C LYS A 230 19.46 24.32 26.31
N GLU A 231 19.58 25.22 27.29
CA GLU A 231 19.31 24.96 28.72
C GLU A 231 17.82 25.17 29.04
N MET A 232 17.22 24.40 29.95
CA MET A 232 15.76 24.41 30.13
C MET A 232 15.28 24.18 31.58
N THR A 233 14.14 24.79 31.93
CA THR A 233 13.49 24.75 33.26
C THR A 233 12.33 23.73 33.34
N VAL A 234 11.89 23.35 34.55
CA VAL A 234 10.92 22.26 34.81
C VAL A 234 9.51 22.48 34.19
N GLU A 235 9.01 23.72 34.11
CA GLU A 235 7.74 24.01 33.42
C GLU A 235 7.91 24.00 31.88
N ALA A 236 9.08 24.44 31.41
CA ALA A 236 9.47 24.29 30.03
C ALA A 236 9.65 22.80 29.65
N GLU A 237 10.05 21.92 30.57
CA GLU A 237 10.19 20.47 30.32
C GLU A 237 8.86 19.79 29.92
N LYS A 238 7.72 20.11 30.56
CA LYS A 238 6.43 19.51 30.18
C LYS A 238 5.94 20.01 28.82
N LYS A 239 6.08 21.32 28.56
CA LYS A 239 5.77 21.92 27.26
C LYS A 239 6.71 21.38 26.17
N HIS A 240 7.97 21.15 26.53
CA HIS A 240 9.00 20.57 25.67
C HIS A 240 8.70 19.11 25.33
N LYS A 241 8.27 18.28 26.29
CA LYS A 241 7.87 16.89 26.01
C LYS A 241 6.73 16.80 25.00
N ARG A 242 5.68 17.61 25.16
CA ARG A 242 4.57 17.66 24.20
C ARG A 242 5.03 18.16 22.81
N PHE A 243 5.94 19.13 22.79
CA PHE A 243 6.54 19.63 21.55
C PHE A 243 7.42 18.57 20.87
N GLN A 244 8.24 17.83 21.63
CA GLN A 244 9.06 16.71 21.14
C GLN A 244 8.19 15.59 20.56
N GLU A 245 7.06 15.25 21.20
CA GLU A 245 6.13 14.23 20.69
C GLU A 245 5.47 14.66 19.37
N LEU A 246 5.12 15.94 19.25
CA LEU A 246 4.59 16.53 18.02
C LEU A 246 5.65 16.56 16.91
N ASP A 247 6.85 17.01 17.23
CA ASP A 247 7.97 17.09 16.29
C ASP A 247 8.37 15.70 15.77
N ARG A 248 8.45 14.71 16.67
CA ARG A 248 8.59 13.30 16.30
C ARG A 248 7.47 12.86 15.36
N PHE A 249 6.21 13.16 15.67
CA PHE A 249 5.11 12.80 14.78
C PHE A 249 5.26 13.44 13.39
N MET A 250 5.57 14.74 13.34
CA MET A 250 5.75 15.48 12.10
C MET A 250 6.89 14.92 11.25
N HIS A 251 7.99 14.50 11.87
CA HIS A 251 9.11 13.83 11.17
C HIS A 251 8.65 12.58 10.41
N TYR A 252 7.93 11.68 11.07
CA TYR A 252 7.46 10.45 10.44
C TYR A 252 6.31 10.70 9.46
N TYR A 253 5.40 11.62 9.80
CA TYR A 253 4.24 11.93 8.98
C TYR A 253 4.62 12.59 7.65
N THR A 254 5.55 13.55 7.68
CA THR A 254 6.01 14.22 6.46
C THR A 254 6.66 13.24 5.47
N ARG A 255 7.45 12.27 5.97
CA ARG A 255 8.08 11.23 5.14
C ARG A 255 7.06 10.21 4.62
N PHE A 256 6.13 9.78 5.47
CA PHE A 256 4.97 8.97 5.07
C PHE A 256 4.21 9.62 3.90
N LYS A 257 3.80 10.89 4.05
CA LYS A 257 3.07 11.63 3.00
C LYS A 257 3.94 11.88 1.77
N ASN A 258 5.23 12.09 1.93
CA ASN A 258 6.13 12.28 0.80
C ASN A 258 6.23 11.02 -0.08
N HIS A 259 6.38 9.83 0.50
CA HIS A 259 6.37 8.59 -0.29
C HIS A 259 4.99 8.30 -0.89
N GLU A 260 3.90 8.64 -0.20
CA GLU A 260 2.55 8.56 -0.77
C GLU A 260 2.41 9.44 -2.03
N HIS A 261 2.86 10.69 -1.95
CA HIS A 261 2.82 11.61 -3.09
C HIS A 261 3.76 11.14 -4.22
N SER A 262 4.97 10.68 -3.87
CA SER A 262 5.95 10.18 -4.84
C SER A 262 5.41 8.97 -5.60
N TYR A 263 4.77 8.03 -4.89
CA TYR A 263 4.08 6.89 -5.49
C TYR A 263 2.99 7.33 -6.49
N GLN A 264 2.15 8.31 -6.14
CA GLN A 264 1.10 8.82 -7.03
C GLN A 264 1.67 9.46 -8.32
N LEU A 265 2.81 10.16 -8.22
CA LEU A 265 3.49 10.74 -9.37
C LEU A 265 4.11 9.65 -10.26
N GLU A 266 4.76 8.66 -9.65
CA GLU A 266 5.44 7.55 -10.33
C GLU A 266 4.48 6.54 -10.96
N GLN A 267 3.22 6.45 -10.50
CA GLN A 267 2.20 5.62 -11.15
C GLN A 267 2.00 5.96 -12.63
N ARG A 268 2.22 7.23 -13.01
CA ARG A 268 2.12 7.68 -14.41
C ARG A 268 3.27 7.13 -15.27
N LEU A 269 4.42 6.80 -14.66
CA LEU A 269 5.55 6.18 -15.35
C LEU A 269 5.16 4.80 -15.90
N LEU A 270 4.29 4.06 -15.22
CA LEU A 270 3.83 2.75 -15.69
C LEU A 270 3.09 2.86 -17.03
N LYS A 271 2.24 3.87 -17.18
CA LYS A 271 1.53 4.14 -18.44
C LYS A 271 2.52 4.53 -19.54
N THR A 272 3.46 5.43 -19.22
CA THR A 272 4.48 5.89 -20.17
C THR A 272 5.40 4.75 -20.62
N ALA A 273 5.83 3.90 -19.69
CA ALA A 273 6.63 2.72 -19.95
C ALA A 273 5.90 1.77 -20.92
N LYS A 274 4.64 1.43 -20.63
CA LYS A 274 3.80 0.60 -21.51
C LYS A 274 3.72 1.16 -22.93
N GLU A 275 3.39 2.44 -23.06
CA GLU A 275 3.25 3.09 -24.37
C GLU A 275 4.58 3.09 -25.16
N LYS A 276 5.71 3.38 -24.49
CA LYS A 276 7.03 3.41 -25.13
C LYS A 276 7.52 2.02 -25.52
N MET A 277 7.28 1.02 -24.67
CA MET A 277 7.60 -0.38 -24.94
C MET A 277 6.75 -0.92 -26.09
N GLU A 278 5.48 -0.54 -26.17
CA GLU A 278 4.61 -0.93 -27.27
C GLU A 278 5.07 -0.30 -28.59
N GLN A 279 5.46 0.98 -28.59
CA GLN A 279 6.05 1.67 -29.74
C GLN A 279 7.34 0.97 -30.23
N LEU A 280 8.22 0.61 -29.30
CA LEU A 280 9.45 -0.12 -29.60
C LEU A 280 9.14 -1.51 -30.20
N SER A 281 8.17 -2.23 -29.62
CA SER A 281 7.74 -3.54 -30.14
C SER A 281 7.21 -3.46 -31.56
N ARG A 282 6.49 -2.39 -31.92
CA ARG A 282 5.98 -2.16 -33.28
C ARG A 282 7.11 -1.87 -34.26
N ALA A 283 8.09 -1.05 -33.87
CA ALA A 283 9.25 -0.73 -34.71
C ALA A 283 10.15 -1.95 -34.98
N LEU A 284 10.27 -2.85 -34.00
CA LEU A 284 11.13 -4.04 -34.13
C LEU A 284 10.49 -5.20 -34.88
N LYS A 285 9.15 -5.26 -34.97
CA LYS A 285 8.44 -6.25 -35.80
C LYS A 285 8.76 -6.17 -37.29
N GLU A 286 9.37 -5.08 -37.75
CA GLU A 286 9.81 -4.89 -39.14
C GLU A 286 11.21 -5.47 -39.42
N THR A 287 11.95 -5.91 -38.40
CA THR A 287 13.30 -6.47 -38.54
C THR A 287 13.27 -7.98 -38.31
N GLU A 288 13.96 -8.77 -39.13
CA GLU A 288 14.06 -10.23 -38.99
C GLU A 288 14.84 -10.62 -37.72
N GLY A 289 14.15 -10.60 -36.59
CA GLY A 289 14.63 -11.01 -35.27
C GLY A 289 13.47 -10.90 -34.30
N GLY A 290 13.17 -11.97 -33.56
CA GLY A 290 12.01 -12.01 -32.66
C GLY A 290 11.94 -10.76 -31.76
N CYS A 291 10.72 -10.31 -31.46
CA CYS A 291 10.51 -9.11 -30.63
C CYS A 291 11.24 -9.30 -29.29
N PRO A 292 12.17 -8.40 -28.90
CA PRO A 292 12.80 -8.49 -27.59
C PRO A 292 11.73 -8.36 -26.51
N ASP A 293 12.00 -8.99 -25.36
CA ASP A 293 11.16 -8.85 -24.19
C ASP A 293 11.16 -7.38 -23.74
N THR A 294 10.01 -6.73 -23.86
CA THR A 294 9.82 -5.33 -23.46
C THR A 294 9.23 -5.20 -22.06
N THR A 295 8.96 -6.29 -21.34
CA THR A 295 8.33 -6.21 -20.01
C THR A 295 9.29 -5.74 -18.92
N PHE A 296 10.61 -5.84 -19.12
CA PHE A 296 11.62 -5.51 -18.11
C PHE A 296 11.52 -4.05 -17.59
N ILE A 297 11.13 -3.09 -18.43
CA ILE A 297 10.92 -1.70 -18.00
C ILE A 297 9.66 -1.59 -17.13
N GLU A 298 8.60 -2.30 -17.50
CA GLU A 298 7.39 -2.35 -16.67
C GLU A 298 7.70 -3.00 -15.32
N ASP A 299 8.47 -4.09 -15.31
CA ASP A 299 8.88 -4.78 -14.09
C ASP A 299 9.71 -3.86 -13.19
N ALA A 300 10.64 -3.07 -13.75
CA ALA A 300 11.40 -2.07 -12.99
C ALA A 300 10.49 -1.02 -12.34
N VAL A 301 9.48 -0.52 -13.07
CA VAL A 301 8.49 0.42 -12.52
C VAL A 301 7.62 -0.23 -11.45
N HIS A 302 7.20 -1.49 -11.61
CA HIS A 302 6.46 -2.21 -10.58
C HIS A 302 7.31 -2.39 -9.31
N VAL A 303 8.61 -2.66 -9.43
CA VAL A 303 9.54 -2.73 -8.30
C VAL A 303 9.68 -1.37 -7.61
N LEU A 304 9.81 -0.28 -8.36
CA LEU A 304 9.84 1.07 -7.82
C LEU A 304 8.57 1.38 -7.01
N LEU A 305 7.38 1.15 -7.60
CA LEU A 305 6.09 1.37 -6.96
C LEU A 305 5.90 0.50 -5.70
N LYS A 306 6.30 -0.78 -5.76
CA LYS A 306 6.30 -1.67 -4.60
C LYS A 306 7.18 -1.12 -3.49
N THR A 307 8.37 -0.64 -3.84
CA THR A 307 9.34 -0.12 -2.86
C THR A 307 8.85 1.17 -2.22
N ARG A 308 8.26 2.10 -2.99
CA ARG A 308 7.61 3.30 -2.45
C ARG A 308 6.49 2.97 -1.47
N ARG A 309 5.66 1.97 -1.77
CA ARG A 309 4.59 1.51 -0.86
C ARG A 309 5.18 1.00 0.45
N ILE A 310 6.21 0.17 0.37
CA ILE A 310 6.90 -0.38 1.55
C ILE A 310 7.55 0.75 2.35
N LEU A 311 8.26 1.67 1.70
CA LEU A 311 8.88 2.83 2.35
C LEU A 311 7.83 3.71 3.03
N LYS A 312 6.71 4.00 2.37
CA LYS A 312 5.57 4.72 2.99
C LYS A 312 5.18 4.07 4.31
N CYS A 313 4.92 2.76 4.32
CA CYS A 313 4.47 2.04 5.51
C CYS A 313 5.60 1.72 6.51
N SER A 314 6.86 1.82 6.09
CA SER A 314 8.02 1.63 6.97
C SER A 314 8.16 2.74 8.01
N TYR A 315 7.71 3.97 7.70
CA TYR A 315 7.73 5.09 8.66
C TYR A 315 6.77 4.88 9.84
N PRO A 316 5.49 4.55 9.64
CA PRO A 316 4.61 4.13 10.73
C PRO A 316 5.19 2.99 11.57
N TYR A 317 5.82 2.00 10.92
CA TYR A 317 6.47 0.89 11.62
C TYR A 317 7.60 1.40 12.53
N GLY A 318 8.54 2.19 11.99
CA GLY A 318 9.63 2.79 12.74
C GLY A 318 9.17 3.73 13.85
N PHE A 319 8.05 4.43 13.66
CA PHE A 319 7.46 5.30 14.68
C PHE A 319 7.07 4.52 15.95
N PHE A 320 6.49 3.33 15.80
CA PHE A 320 6.04 2.50 16.93
C PHE A 320 7.10 1.54 17.47
N LEU A 321 8.29 1.47 16.86
CA LEU A 321 9.41 0.71 17.43
C LEU A 321 9.91 1.35 18.74
N GLU A 322 10.35 0.49 19.65
CA GLU A 322 10.93 0.91 20.93
C GLU A 322 12.17 1.79 20.70
N PRO A 323 12.19 3.02 21.26
CA PRO A 323 13.35 3.91 21.17
C PRO A 323 14.61 3.25 21.75
N LYS A 324 15.78 3.54 21.17
CA LYS A 324 17.09 3.02 21.63
C LYS A 324 17.19 1.49 21.68
N SER A 325 16.37 0.77 20.91
CA SER A 325 16.48 -0.69 20.77
C SER A 325 17.39 -1.06 19.60
N THR A 326 18.19 -2.11 19.74
CA THR A 326 19.04 -2.64 18.65
C THR A 326 18.21 -2.99 17.40
N LYS A 327 16.97 -3.45 17.60
CA LYS A 327 16.03 -3.75 16.51
C LYS A 327 15.71 -2.51 15.67
N LYS A 328 15.49 -1.38 16.34
CA LYS A 328 15.21 -0.10 15.67
C LYS A 328 16.43 0.41 14.92
N GLU A 329 17.63 0.31 15.48
CA GLU A 329 18.86 0.73 14.80
C GLU A 329 19.13 -0.06 13.52
N ILE A 330 18.96 -1.40 13.58
CA ILE A 330 19.08 -2.26 12.39
C ILE A 330 18.02 -1.88 11.35
N PHE A 331 16.77 -1.69 11.79
CA PHE A 331 15.67 -1.33 10.91
C PHE A 331 15.91 0.03 10.21
N GLU A 332 16.31 1.07 10.96
CA GLU A 332 16.58 2.41 10.41
C GLU A 332 17.74 2.39 9.41
N LEU A 333 18.77 1.56 9.65
CA LEU A 333 19.84 1.34 8.67
C LEU A 333 19.30 0.73 7.37
N MET A 334 18.55 -0.37 7.46
CA MET A 334 17.97 -1.03 6.29
C MET A 334 16.96 -0.15 5.54
N GLN A 335 16.16 0.63 6.27
CA GLN A 335 15.21 1.59 5.71
C GLN A 335 15.95 2.66 4.91
N THR A 336 17.05 3.17 5.45
CA THR A 336 17.89 4.19 4.81
C THR A 336 18.51 3.67 3.51
N ASP A 337 19.07 2.46 3.53
CA ASP A 337 19.67 1.86 2.35
C ASP A 337 18.62 1.63 1.25
N LEU A 338 17.42 1.17 1.64
CA LEU A 338 16.31 0.98 0.71
C LEU A 338 15.86 2.32 0.09
N GLU A 339 15.77 3.38 0.90
CA GLU A 339 15.38 4.70 0.41
C GLU A 339 16.41 5.26 -0.58
N MET A 340 17.71 5.14 -0.27
CA MET A 340 18.78 5.58 -1.16
C MET A 340 18.70 4.91 -2.53
N VAL A 341 18.59 3.57 -2.56
CA VAL A 341 18.48 2.81 -3.82
C VAL A 341 17.19 3.15 -4.57
N THR A 342 16.11 3.44 -3.85
CA THR A 342 14.83 3.83 -4.46
C THR A 342 14.92 5.19 -5.14
N GLU A 343 15.57 6.17 -4.50
CA GLU A 343 15.76 7.48 -5.14
C GLU A 343 16.69 7.40 -6.35
N ASP A 344 17.74 6.58 -6.29
CA ASP A 344 18.63 6.33 -7.43
C ASP A 344 17.90 5.69 -8.62
N LEU A 345 16.97 4.76 -8.35
CA LEU A 345 16.12 4.16 -9.36
C LEU A 345 15.09 5.15 -9.91
N ALA A 346 14.54 6.04 -9.07
CA ALA A 346 13.55 7.02 -9.48
C ALA A 346 14.14 8.22 -10.26
N GLN A 347 15.44 8.50 -10.08
CA GLN A 347 16.13 9.60 -10.75
C GLN A 347 16.50 9.30 -12.22
N LYS A 348 16.72 8.02 -12.55
CA LYS A 348 17.17 7.56 -13.86
C LYS A 348 16.00 7.18 -14.75
#